data_AF-D0NW78-F1
#
_entry.id   AF-D0NW78-F1
#
_cell.length_a   1.000
_cell.length_b   1.000
_cell.length_c   1.000
_cell.angle_alpha   90.00
_cell.angle_beta   90.00
_cell.angle_gamma   90.00
#
_symmetry.space_group_name_H-M   'P 1'
#
loop_
_entity.id
_entity.type
_entity.pdbx_description
1 polymer ?
#
loop_
_entity_poly.entity_id
_entity_poly.type
_entity_poly.pdbx_seq_one_letter_code
_entity_poly.pdbx_strand_id
1 'polypeptide(L)'
;MAHRTSQEKLLIVHAHRYFLAEARQRLSPLGRAVRQRVAECLAVSEDLVARVVAAYNKHGEADLEAPPSKRGCPPRSHVQDLHGYITDIIRDRNLSKRRGTSAPKY
;
A
#
# COMPACT_ATOMS: atom_id res chain seq x y z
N MET A 1 -7.88 9.02 -3.99
CA MET A 1 -7.52 8.05 -5.05
C MET A 1 -7.44 6.68 -4.40
N ALA A 2 -8.36 5.76 -4.73
CA ALA A 2 -8.31 4.41 -4.19
C ALA A 2 -7.01 3.73 -4.62
N HIS A 3 -6.26 3.17 -3.66
CA HIS A 3 -5.03 2.45 -3.96
C HIS A 3 -5.40 1.12 -4.61
N ARG A 4 -5.14 0.96 -5.91
CA ARG A 4 -5.34 -0.30 -6.62
C ARG A 4 -4.27 -1.30 -6.23
N THR A 5 -4.68 -2.55 -6.08
CA THR A 5 -3.80 -3.68 -5.79
C THR A 5 -2.81 -3.90 -6.94
N SER A 6 -1.68 -4.54 -6.67
CA SER A 6 -0.71 -4.92 -7.69
C SER A 6 -1.37 -5.74 -8.81
N GLN A 7 -2.25 -6.67 -8.43
CA GLN A 7 -3.00 -7.51 -9.37
C GLN A 7 -3.93 -6.72 -10.30
N GLU A 8 -4.64 -5.71 -9.81
CA GLU A 8 -5.48 -4.85 -10.65
C GLU A 8 -4.65 -4.04 -11.66
N LYS A 9 -3.48 -3.54 -11.23
CA LYS A 9 -2.57 -2.81 -12.12
C LYS A 9 -2.01 -3.73 -13.21
N LEU A 10 -1.65 -4.96 -12.86
CA LEU A 10 -1.21 -5.98 -13.81
C LEU A 10 -2.30 -6.29 -14.84
N LEU A 11 -3.54 -6.44 -14.39
CA LEU A 11 -4.68 -6.69 -15.28
C LEU A 11 -4.85 -5.56 -16.30
N ILE A 12 -4.68 -4.31 -15.89
CA ILE A 12 -4.68 -3.15 -16.80
C ILE A 12 -3.57 -3.26 -17.85
N VAL A 13 -2.36 -3.64 -17.46
CA VAL A 13 -1.22 -3.81 -18.40
C VAL A 13 -1.48 -4.94 -19.38
N HIS A 14 -1.98 -6.08 -18.92
CA HIS A 14 -2.31 -7.22 -19.78
C HIS A 14 -3.42 -6.89 -20.77
N ALA A 15 -4.50 -6.24 -20.31
CA ALA A 15 -5.57 -5.77 -21.17
C ALA A 15 -5.06 -4.77 -22.22
N HIS A 16 -4.20 -3.83 -21.81
CA HIS A 16 -3.58 -2.88 -22.73
C HIS A 16 -2.75 -3.57 -23.81
N ARG A 17 -1.93 -4.56 -23.46
CA ARG A 17 -1.14 -5.35 -24.41
C ARG A 17 -2.02 -6.12 -25.39
N TYR A 18 -3.09 -6.75 -24.88
CA TYR A 18 -4.05 -7.47 -25.71
C TYR A 18 -4.69 -6.56 -26.76
N PHE A 19 -5.28 -5.45 -26.34
CA PHE A 19 -5.93 -4.52 -27.27
C PHE A 19 -4.96 -3.83 -28.22
N LEU A 20 -3.70 -3.65 -27.82
CA LEU A 20 -2.66 -3.12 -28.69
C LEU A 20 -2.27 -4.13 -29.78
N ALA A 21 -2.18 -5.42 -29.45
CA ALA A 21 -1.97 -6.48 -30.43
C ALA A 21 -3.17 -6.61 -31.40
N GLU A 22 -4.38 -6.54 -30.87
CA GLU A 22 -5.62 -6.57 -31.66
C GLU A 22 -5.72 -5.37 -32.63
N ALA A 23 -5.35 -4.17 -32.17
CA ALA A 23 -5.30 -2.97 -33.01
C ALA A 23 -4.26 -3.11 -34.15
N ARG A 24 -3.09 -3.71 -33.88
CA ARG A 24 -2.08 -4.00 -34.90
C ARG A 24 -2.58 -4.96 -35.98
N GLN A 25 -3.41 -5.93 -35.60
CA GLN A 25 -4.03 -6.87 -36.52
C GLN A 25 -5.20 -6.28 -37.31
N ARG A 26 -5.51 -4.98 -37.12
CA ARG A 26 -6.68 -4.28 -37.70
C ARG A 26 -8.01 -4.97 -37.39
N LEU A 27 -8.04 -5.78 -36.33
CA LEU A 27 -9.23 -6.44 -35.85
C LEU A 27 -10.07 -5.52 -34.95
N SER A 28 -9.66 -4.26 -34.76
CA SER A 28 -10.38 -3.32 -33.93
C SER A 28 -11.73 -2.98 -34.57
N PRO A 29 -12.86 -3.42 -33.98
CA PRO A 29 -14.16 -3.30 -34.62
C PRO A 29 -14.73 -1.87 -34.56
N LEU A 30 -14.15 -0.99 -33.73
CA LEU A 30 -14.73 0.30 -33.38
C LEU A 30 -13.79 1.51 -33.64
N GLY A 31 -12.55 1.29 -34.08
CA GLY A 31 -11.58 2.37 -34.30
C GLY A 31 -11.23 3.20 -33.04
N ARG A 32 -11.65 2.75 -31.85
CA ARG A 32 -11.44 3.44 -30.57
C ARG A 32 -9.99 3.31 -30.10
N ALA A 33 -9.51 4.33 -29.40
CA ALA A 33 -8.18 4.31 -28.79
C ALA A 33 -8.05 3.12 -27.80
N VAL A 34 -6.89 2.46 -27.81
CA VAL A 34 -6.60 1.29 -26.95
C VAL A 34 -6.89 1.60 -25.46
N ARG A 35 -6.54 2.79 -24.98
CA ARG A 35 -6.75 3.20 -23.58
C ARG A 35 -8.24 3.29 -23.21
N GLN A 36 -9.06 3.85 -24.09
CA GLN A 36 -10.51 3.94 -23.90
C GLN A 36 -11.14 2.54 -23.80
N ARG A 37 -10.71 1.61 -24.67
CA ARG A 37 -11.20 0.23 -24.65
C ARG A 37 -10.85 -0.51 -23.36
N VAL A 38 -9.64 -0.31 -22.83
CA VAL A 38 -9.23 -0.86 -21.53
C VAL A 38 -10.06 -0.26 -20.39
N ALA A 39 -10.27 1.06 -20.42
CA ALA A 39 -11.06 1.79 -19.44
C ALA A 39 -12.51 1.29 -19.38
N GLU A 40 -13.15 1.14 -20.54
CA GLU A 40 -14.50 0.58 -20.68
C GLU A 40 -14.55 -0.89 -20.21
N CYS A 41 -13.58 -1.71 -20.64
CA CYS A 41 -13.56 -3.16 -20.33
C CYS A 41 -13.38 -3.44 -18.83
N LEU A 42 -12.56 -2.66 -18.13
CA LEU A 42 -12.25 -2.85 -16.71
C LEU A 42 -13.04 -1.90 -15.78
N ALA A 43 -13.95 -1.09 -16.33
CA ALA A 43 -14.68 -0.05 -15.60
C ALA A 43 -13.76 0.88 -14.78
N VAL A 44 -12.65 1.31 -15.38
CA VAL A 44 -11.67 2.23 -14.78
C VAL A 44 -11.57 3.51 -15.60
N SER A 45 -10.98 4.57 -15.04
CA SER A 45 -10.74 5.80 -15.79
C SER A 45 -9.56 5.66 -16.76
N GLU A 46 -9.64 6.33 -17.91
CA GLU A 46 -8.55 6.38 -18.89
C GLU A 46 -7.24 6.94 -18.31
N ASP A 47 -7.34 7.92 -17.41
CA ASP A 47 -6.18 8.50 -16.71
C ASP A 47 -5.47 7.47 -15.82
N LEU A 48 -6.22 6.57 -15.17
CA LEU A 48 -5.63 5.47 -14.41
C LEU A 48 -4.88 4.52 -15.34
N VAL A 49 -5.48 4.16 -16.48
CA VAL A 49 -4.82 3.31 -17.49
C VAL A 49 -3.53 3.96 -17.97
N ALA A 50 -3.57 5.25 -18.31
CA ALA A 50 -2.40 5.99 -18.77
C ALA A 50 -1.26 5.98 -17.74
N ARG A 51 -1.57 6.26 -16.46
CA ARG A 51 -0.56 6.25 -15.38
C ARG A 51 0.03 4.87 -15.13
N VAL A 52 -0.80 3.83 -15.09
CA VAL A 52 -0.34 2.45 -14.87
C VAL A 52 0.54 1.98 -16.01
N VAL A 53 0.14 2.22 -17.26
CA VAL A 53 0.94 1.85 -18.44
C VAL A 53 2.24 2.65 -18.49
N ALA A 54 2.23 3.95 -18.15
CA ALA A 54 3.44 4.76 -18.11
C ALA A 54 4.42 4.28 -17.02
N ALA A 55 3.92 3.97 -15.82
CA ALA A 55 4.73 3.40 -14.73
C ALA A 55 5.34 2.06 -15.15
N TYR A 56 4.52 1.18 -15.76
CA TYR A 56 4.96 -0.10 -16.26
C TYR A 56 6.05 0.01 -17.35
N ASN A 57 5.88 0.91 -18.31
CA ASN A 57 6.87 1.09 -19.38
C ASN A 57 8.20 1.63 -18.85
N LYS A 58 8.19 2.37 -17.74
CA LYS A 58 9.38 2.96 -17.14
C LYS A 58 10.13 2.00 -16.21
N HIS A 59 9.40 1.15 -15.48
CA HIS A 59 9.95 0.39 -14.35
C HIS A 59 9.64 -1.12 -14.40
N GLY A 60 8.83 -1.57 -15.36
CA GLY A 60 8.42 -2.97 -15.49
C GLY A 60 7.44 -3.41 -14.40
N GLU A 61 7.38 -4.73 -14.16
CA GLU A 61 6.49 -5.35 -13.16
C GLU A 61 6.85 -4.95 -11.72
N ALA A 62 8.13 -4.63 -11.47
CA ALA A 62 8.67 -4.38 -10.13
C ALA A 62 8.02 -3.17 -9.41
N ASP A 63 7.56 -2.16 -10.16
CA ASP A 63 6.87 -0.98 -9.61
C ASP A 63 5.37 -1.21 -9.38
N LEU A 64 4.82 -2.27 -10.00
CA LEU A 64 3.43 -2.66 -9.80
C LEU A 64 3.29 -3.52 -8.54
N GLU A 65 4.31 -4.34 -8.25
CA GLU A 65 4.50 -5.03 -6.98
C GLU A 65 4.94 -4.03 -5.90
N ALA A 66 3.99 -3.22 -5.42
CA ALA A 66 4.22 -2.45 -4.22
C ALA A 66 4.75 -3.40 -3.13
N PRO A 67 5.85 -3.05 -2.41
CA PRO A 67 6.32 -3.88 -1.31
C PRO A 67 5.15 -4.11 -0.35
N PRO A 68 5.02 -5.31 0.25
CA PRO A 68 3.98 -5.55 1.24
C PRO A 68 4.04 -4.41 2.25
N SER A 69 2.88 -3.83 2.56
CA SER A 69 2.78 -2.76 3.54
C SER A 69 3.64 -3.15 4.74
N LYS A 70 4.79 -2.48 4.95
CA LYS A 70 5.53 -2.59 6.19
C LYS A 70 4.51 -2.21 7.26
N ARG A 71 3.96 -3.20 7.96
CA ARG A 71 3.14 -3.00 9.15
C ARG A 71 4.10 -2.50 10.22
N GLY A 72 4.29 -1.21 10.19
CA GLY A 72 5.08 -0.44 11.11
C GLY A 72 4.79 1.00 10.77
N CYS A 73 3.73 1.56 11.36
CA CYS A 73 3.71 3.00 11.54
C CYS A 73 5.02 3.34 12.27
N PRO A 74 5.90 4.17 11.71
CA PRO A 74 6.87 4.85 12.54
C PRO A 74 6.08 5.56 13.66
N PRO A 75 6.58 5.61 14.90
CA PRO A 75 5.94 6.34 15.98
C PRO A 75 5.49 7.71 15.49
N ARG A 76 4.18 7.96 15.48
CA ARG A 76 3.62 9.18 14.88
C ARG A 76 3.89 10.43 15.72
N SER A 77 4.45 10.31 16.92
CA SER A 77 4.69 11.45 17.78
C SER A 77 5.66 11.13 18.92
N HIS A 78 6.33 12.18 19.41
CA HIS A 78 7.13 12.21 20.64
C HIS A 78 6.40 11.64 21.88
N VAL A 79 5.06 11.57 21.85
CA VAL A 79 4.23 11.01 22.92
C VAL A 79 4.48 9.51 23.13
N GLN A 80 4.90 8.76 22.10
CA GLN A 80 5.27 7.35 22.28
C GLN A 80 6.62 7.16 22.99
N ASP A 81 7.55 8.10 22.85
CA ASP A 81 8.80 8.10 23.63
C ASP A 81 8.48 8.32 25.11
N LEU A 82 7.52 9.21 25.39
CA LEU A 82 7.02 9.47 26.74
C LEU A 82 6.30 8.25 27.35
N HIS A 83 5.71 7.37 26.54
CA HIS A 83 5.04 6.17 27.05
C HIS A 83 6.01 5.23 27.78
N GLY A 84 7.21 5.01 27.24
CA GLY A 84 8.25 4.22 27.90
C GLY A 84 8.68 4.86 29.22
N TYR A 85 8.96 6.15 29.19
CA TYR A 85 9.35 6.94 30.36
C TYR A 85 8.31 6.91 31.48
N ILE A 86 7.02 7.11 31.16
CA ILE A 86 5.91 7.07 32.12
C ILE A 86 5.75 5.66 32.71
N THR A 87 5.88 4.63 31.88
CA THR A 87 5.76 3.23 32.33
C THR A 87 6.84 2.88 33.36
N ASP A 88 8.07 3.33 33.14
CA ASP A 88 9.18 3.09 34.05
C ASP A 88 8.99 3.80 35.39
N ILE A 89 8.52 5.06 35.38
CA ILE A 89 8.17 5.80 36.61
C ILE A 89 7.08 5.07 37.41
N ILE A 90 6.03 4.60 36.75
CA ILE A 90 4.93 3.88 37.41
C ILE A 90 5.44 2.55 38.00
N ARG A 91 6.28 1.82 37.26
CA ARG A 91 6.85 0.55 37.71
C ARG A 91 7.74 0.74 38.93
N ASP A 92 8.65 1.71 38.90
CA ASP A 92 9.54 2.02 40.03
C ASP A 92 8.75 2.41 41.30
N ARG A 93 7.72 3.25 41.14
CA ARG A 93 6.86 3.66 42.24
C ARG A 93 6.07 2.48 42.83
N ASN A 94 5.57 1.58 41.99
CA ASN A 94 4.87 0.38 42.42
C ASN A 94 5.80 -0.64 43.11
N LEU A 95 7.06 -0.76 42.66
CA LEU A 95 8.07 -1.61 43.29
C LEU A 95 8.46 -1.06 44.67
N SER A 96 8.67 0.24 44.78
CA SER A 96 8.95 0.94 46.03
C SER A 96 7.78 0.82 47.02
N LYS A 97 6.53 0.87 46.55
CA LYS A 97 5.33 0.67 47.37
C LYS A 97 5.19 -0.77 47.90
N ARG A 98 5.67 -1.77 47.15
CA ARG A 98 5.67 -3.19 47.56
C ARG A 98 6.76 -3.54 48.58
N ARG A 99 7.80 -2.73 48.70
CA ARG A 99 8.89 -2.94 49.69
C ARG A 99 8.58 -2.39 51.08
N GLY A 100 7.46 -1.67 51.24
CA GLY A 100 7.08 -1.03 52.50
C GLY A 100 6.25 -1.88 53.48
N THR A 101 5.91 -3.14 53.17
CA THR A 101 4.98 -3.95 54.01
C THR A 101 5.51 -5.32 54.43
N SER A 102 6.82 -5.51 54.55
CA SER A 102 7.37 -6.67 55.28
C SER A 102 8.18 -6.17 56.49
N ALA A 103 7.49 -5.87 57.58
CA ALA A 103 8.12 -5.74 58.88
C ALA A 103 8.57 -7.13 59.37
N PRO A 104 9.80 -7.28 59.92
CA PRO A 104 10.24 -8.54 60.47
C PRO A 104 9.47 -8.81 61.78
N LYS A 105 8.83 -9.98 61.88
CA LYS A 105 8.32 -10.50 63.15
C LYS A 105 9.48 -11.15 63.88
N TYR A 106 9.87 -10.57 65.02
CA TYR A 106 10.62 -11.27 66.07
C TYR A 106 9.71 -12.28 66.75
#